data_AF-A0A191UF50-F1
#
_entry.id   AF-A0A191UF50-F1
#
_cell.length_a   1.000
_cell.length_b   1.000
_cell.length_c   1.000
_cell.angle_alpha   90.00
_cell.angle_beta   90.00
_cell.angle_gamma   90.00
#
_symmetry.space_group_name_H-M   'P 1'
#
loop_
_entity.id
_entity.type
_entity.pdbx_description
1 polymer ?
#
loop_
_entity_poly.entity_id
_entity_poly.type
_entity_poly.pdbx_seq_one_letter_code
_entity_poly.pdbx_strand_id
1 'polypeptide(L)'
;MTLATRNLPPSGLVSASRALVQNLEGAGDQKSEFWKHRIKPYIHNVWPKQLNKKTFNMDAISENFCRLCIAADDEFPEALELLRPWLKPSKYPDNLIQELLRVNICLKFPEAALIYLNCIVGENPFWIRSHLQECLNVIQTTNPKLTFDENFQNLSILVRKLDN
;
A
#
# COMPACT_ATOMS: atom_id res chain seq x y z
N MET A 1 -7.93 -23.98 -10.39
CA MET A 1 -8.00 -22.93 -9.35
C MET A 1 -8.42 -21.55 -9.87
N THR A 2 -8.37 -21.28 -11.19
CA THR A 2 -8.47 -19.92 -11.76
C THR A 2 -9.89 -19.39 -11.98
N LEU A 3 -10.90 -20.25 -12.17
CA LEU A 3 -12.30 -19.81 -12.35
C LEU A 3 -13.03 -19.54 -11.02
N ALA A 4 -12.58 -20.10 -9.90
CA ALA A 4 -13.29 -20.03 -8.63
C ALA A 4 -13.21 -18.63 -7.99
N THR A 5 -12.07 -17.94 -8.07
CA THR A 5 -11.89 -16.63 -7.41
C THR A 5 -12.85 -15.57 -7.92
N ARG A 6 -13.14 -15.55 -9.22
CA ARG A 6 -14.02 -14.55 -9.84
C ARG A 6 -15.46 -14.60 -9.33
N ASN A 7 -15.89 -15.76 -8.84
CA ASN A 7 -17.23 -16.00 -8.32
C ASN A 7 -17.27 -16.15 -6.79
N LEU A 8 -16.15 -15.85 -6.10
CA LEU A 8 -16.14 -15.92 -4.64
C LEU A 8 -17.09 -14.87 -4.05
N PRO A 9 -17.83 -15.20 -2.98
CA PRO A 9 -18.50 -14.19 -2.20
C PRO A 9 -17.48 -13.19 -1.64
N PRO A 10 -17.90 -11.98 -1.23
CA PRO A 10 -16.99 -10.96 -0.71
C PRO A 10 -16.03 -11.45 0.39
N SER A 11 -16.47 -12.35 1.27
CA SER A 11 -15.61 -12.98 2.30
C SER A 11 -14.50 -13.87 1.73
N GLY A 12 -14.76 -14.54 0.60
CA GLY A 12 -13.77 -15.32 -0.13
C GLY A 12 -12.70 -14.43 -0.76
N LEU A 13 -13.07 -13.23 -1.25
CA LEU A 13 -12.11 -12.26 -1.77
C LEU A 13 -11.22 -11.68 -0.67
N VAL A 14 -11.76 -11.41 0.54
CA VAL A 14 -10.92 -11.04 1.69
C VAL A 14 -9.91 -12.14 2.02
N SER A 15 -10.35 -13.39 2.01
CA SER A 15 -9.48 -14.54 2.30
C SER A 15 -8.40 -14.70 1.22
N ALA A 16 -8.76 -14.51 -0.05
CA ALA A 16 -7.84 -14.55 -1.16
C ALA A 16 -6.79 -13.42 -1.07
N SER A 17 -7.17 -12.17 -0.81
CA SER A 17 -6.20 -11.07 -0.67
C SER A 17 -5.25 -11.29 0.52
N ARG A 18 -5.75 -11.80 1.65
CA ARG A 18 -4.91 -12.18 2.79
C ARG A 18 -3.91 -13.27 2.43
N ALA A 19 -4.35 -14.30 1.69
CA ALA A 19 -3.48 -15.37 1.27
C ALA A 19 -2.35 -14.86 0.34
N LEU A 20 -2.62 -13.90 -0.54
CA LEU A 20 -1.57 -13.29 -1.38
C LEU A 20 -0.48 -12.63 -0.53
N VAL A 21 -0.87 -11.88 0.51
CA VAL A 21 0.07 -11.24 1.45
C VAL A 21 0.93 -12.29 2.14
N GLN A 22 0.29 -13.29 2.76
CA GLN A 22 0.99 -14.34 3.51
C GLN A 22 1.97 -15.13 2.63
N ASN A 23 1.58 -15.43 1.39
CA ASN A 23 2.47 -16.13 0.46
C ASN A 23 3.68 -15.28 0.08
N LEU A 24 3.51 -13.98 -0.15
CA LEU A 24 4.62 -13.10 -0.51
C LEU A 24 5.54 -12.82 0.69
N GLU A 25 4.98 -12.59 1.87
CA GLU A 25 5.75 -12.43 3.12
C GLU A 25 6.57 -13.68 3.43
N GLY A 26 6.00 -14.87 3.21
CA GLY A 26 6.65 -16.17 3.40
C GLY A 26 7.65 -16.57 2.32
N ALA A 27 7.77 -15.82 1.21
CA ALA A 27 8.66 -16.15 0.10
C ALA A 27 10.15 -15.87 0.38
N GLY A 28 10.47 -15.21 1.49
CA GLY A 28 11.86 -14.90 1.87
C GLY A 28 12.60 -14.13 0.77
N ASP A 29 13.78 -14.63 0.37
CA ASP A 29 14.61 -14.01 -0.67
C ASP A 29 14.00 -14.12 -2.09
N GLN A 30 12.96 -14.95 -2.28
CA GLN A 30 12.32 -15.14 -3.58
C GLN A 30 11.13 -14.20 -3.82
N LYS A 31 10.95 -13.16 -2.98
CA LYS A 31 9.83 -12.20 -3.08
C LYS A 31 9.66 -11.60 -4.47
N SER A 32 10.73 -11.09 -5.08
CA SER A 32 10.68 -10.47 -6.41
C SER A 32 10.21 -11.47 -7.49
N GLU A 33 10.79 -12.67 -7.51
CA GLU A 33 10.42 -13.72 -8.46
C GLU A 33 8.99 -14.21 -8.25
N PHE A 34 8.57 -14.35 -6.98
CA PHE A 34 7.21 -14.75 -6.63
C PHE A 34 6.19 -13.68 -7.02
N TRP A 35 6.51 -12.40 -6.82
CA TRP A 35 5.70 -11.30 -7.29
C TRP A 35 5.50 -11.37 -8.81
N LYS A 36 6.59 -11.41 -9.58
CA LYS A 36 6.60 -11.39 -11.05
C LYS A 36 5.87 -12.59 -11.66
N HIS A 37 6.07 -13.78 -11.12
CA HIS A 37 5.60 -15.02 -11.75
C HIS A 37 4.30 -15.56 -11.16
N ARG A 38 3.87 -15.12 -9.98
CA ARG A 38 2.67 -15.63 -9.31
C ARG A 38 1.66 -14.54 -8.98
N ILE A 39 2.06 -13.55 -8.19
CA ILE A 39 1.11 -12.55 -7.67
C ILE A 39 0.63 -11.61 -8.77
N LYS A 40 1.54 -10.96 -9.50
CA LYS A 40 1.19 -10.02 -10.57
C LYS A 40 0.31 -10.67 -11.66
N PRO A 41 0.65 -11.86 -12.21
CA PRO A 41 -0.21 -12.55 -13.17
C PRO A 41 -1.59 -12.89 -12.59
N TYR A 42 -1.66 -13.28 -11.30
CA TYR A 42 -2.93 -13.56 -10.64
C TYR A 42 -3.79 -12.31 -10.50
N ILE A 43 -3.22 -11.20 -10.01
CA ILE A 43 -3.94 -9.93 -9.92
C ILE A 43 -4.39 -9.47 -11.30
N HIS A 44 -3.51 -9.51 -12.30
CA HIS A 44 -3.84 -9.09 -13.67
C HIS A 44 -4.96 -9.93 -14.28
N ASN A 45 -4.80 -11.26 -14.27
CA ASN A 45 -5.65 -12.16 -15.06
C ASN A 45 -6.86 -12.69 -14.28
N VAL A 46 -6.83 -12.73 -12.96
CA VAL A 46 -7.81 -13.48 -12.15
C VAL A 46 -8.63 -12.58 -11.24
N TRP A 47 -8.00 -11.59 -10.61
CA TRP A 47 -8.68 -10.73 -9.64
C TRP A 47 -9.84 -9.94 -10.27
N PRO A 48 -11.03 -9.85 -9.63
CA PRO A 48 -12.20 -9.23 -10.24
C PRO A 48 -12.03 -7.71 -10.39
N LYS A 49 -11.99 -7.22 -11.63
CA LYS A 49 -11.71 -5.81 -11.95
C LYS A 49 -12.85 -4.86 -11.65
N GLN A 50 -14.07 -5.37 -11.66
CA GLN A 50 -15.29 -4.63 -11.33
C GLN A 50 -15.44 -4.31 -9.83
N LEU A 51 -14.56 -4.84 -8.97
CA LEU A 51 -14.54 -4.48 -7.55
C LEU A 51 -14.22 -2.99 -7.42
N ASN A 52 -15.19 -2.25 -6.91
CA ASN A 52 -15.06 -0.82 -6.68
C ASN A 52 -15.00 -0.52 -5.18
N LYS A 53 -14.65 0.73 -4.86
CA LYS A 53 -14.46 1.21 -3.47
C LYS A 53 -15.72 1.12 -2.59
N LYS A 54 -16.91 0.92 -3.17
CA LYS A 54 -18.21 0.79 -2.47
C LYS A 54 -18.61 -0.66 -2.19
N THR A 55 -17.79 -1.63 -2.63
CA THR A 55 -18.08 -3.05 -2.43
C THR A 55 -18.04 -3.41 -0.93
N PHE A 56 -18.94 -4.30 -0.50
CA PHE A 56 -18.90 -4.85 0.85
C PHE A 56 -17.54 -5.51 1.15
N ASN A 57 -16.99 -5.30 2.35
CA ASN A 57 -15.64 -5.74 2.79
C ASN A 57 -14.44 -5.13 2.04
N MET A 58 -14.64 -4.05 1.28
CA MET A 58 -13.55 -3.40 0.57
C MET A 58 -12.45 -2.85 1.48
N ASP A 59 -12.78 -2.47 2.72
CA ASP A 59 -11.79 -2.04 3.73
C ASP A 59 -10.73 -3.11 3.98
N ALA A 60 -11.17 -4.35 4.21
CA ALA A 60 -10.27 -5.46 4.47
C ALA A 60 -9.43 -5.83 3.23
N ILE A 61 -10.02 -5.74 2.04
CA ILE A 61 -9.30 -5.98 0.77
C ILE A 61 -8.23 -4.91 0.56
N SER A 62 -8.60 -3.63 0.72
CA SER A 62 -7.67 -2.51 0.59
C SER A 62 -6.53 -2.62 1.59
N GLU A 63 -6.81 -2.91 2.85
CA GLU A 63 -5.79 -3.11 3.89
C GLU A 63 -4.81 -4.24 3.51
N ASN A 64 -5.32 -5.37 3.01
CA ASN A 64 -4.47 -6.45 2.54
C ASN A 64 -3.63 -6.03 1.32
N PHE A 65 -4.18 -5.24 0.40
CA PHE A 65 -3.43 -4.76 -0.77
C PHE A 65 -2.39 -3.70 -0.43
N CYS A 66 -2.66 -2.84 0.55
CA CYS A 66 -1.65 -1.96 1.13
C CYS A 66 -0.44 -2.76 1.64
N ARG A 67 -0.71 -3.81 2.44
CA ARG A 67 0.33 -4.73 2.94
C ARG A 67 1.05 -5.46 1.81
N LEU A 68 0.31 -5.88 0.78
CA LEU A 68 0.88 -6.57 -0.37
C LEU A 68 1.86 -5.68 -1.15
N CYS A 69 1.57 -4.38 -1.29
CA CYS A 69 2.53 -3.42 -1.86
C CYS A 69 3.83 -3.43 -1.07
N ILE A 70 3.77 -3.26 0.26
CA ILE A 70 4.95 -3.23 1.13
C ILE A 70 5.71 -4.56 1.07
N ALA A 71 5.00 -5.68 1.08
CA ALA A 71 5.60 -7.02 1.02
C ALA A 71 6.31 -7.31 -0.31
N ALA A 72 5.98 -6.59 -1.38
CA ALA A 72 6.65 -6.70 -2.68
C ALA A 72 8.07 -6.10 -2.69
N ASP A 73 8.45 -5.34 -1.65
CA ASP A 73 9.80 -4.81 -1.41
C ASP A 73 10.39 -4.10 -2.65
N ASP A 74 11.37 -4.71 -3.34
CA ASP A 74 11.99 -4.11 -4.52
C ASP A 74 11.02 -3.93 -5.70
N GLU A 75 9.91 -4.67 -5.71
CA GLU A 75 8.83 -4.52 -6.70
C GLU A 75 7.72 -3.57 -6.23
N PHE A 76 7.93 -2.85 -5.12
CA PHE A 76 6.94 -1.94 -4.54
C PHE A 76 6.36 -0.93 -5.54
N PRO A 77 7.14 -0.22 -6.38
CA PRO A 77 6.57 0.73 -7.33
C PRO A 77 5.60 0.07 -8.32
N GLU A 78 5.94 -1.11 -8.82
CA GLU A 78 5.09 -1.86 -9.73
C GLU A 78 3.84 -2.40 -9.03
N ALA A 79 3.99 -2.89 -7.80
CA ALA A 79 2.89 -3.36 -6.97
C ALA A 79 1.88 -2.25 -6.68
N LEU A 80 2.39 -1.06 -6.35
CA LEU A 80 1.56 0.12 -6.13
C LEU A 80 0.75 0.45 -7.38
N GLU A 81 1.39 0.60 -8.54
CA GLU A 81 0.69 0.91 -9.79
C GLU A 81 -0.40 -0.10 -10.12
N LEU A 82 -0.13 -1.40 -9.93
CA LEU A 82 -1.09 -2.47 -10.20
C LEU A 82 -2.27 -2.47 -9.22
N LEU A 83 -2.02 -2.23 -7.92
CA LEU A 83 -3.01 -2.40 -6.86
C LEU A 83 -3.76 -1.10 -6.49
N ARG A 84 -3.24 0.07 -6.90
CA ARG A 84 -3.80 1.41 -6.64
C ARG A 84 -5.31 1.53 -6.87
N PRO A 85 -5.93 0.93 -7.91
CA PRO A 85 -7.38 1.04 -8.12
C PRO A 85 -8.23 0.57 -6.93
N TRP A 86 -7.69 -0.35 -6.12
CA TRP A 86 -8.36 -0.93 -4.96
C TRP A 86 -7.91 -0.34 -3.62
N LEU A 87 -6.94 0.58 -3.62
CA LEU A 87 -6.53 1.24 -2.40
C LEU A 87 -7.51 2.35 -2.01
N LYS A 88 -7.79 2.43 -0.71
CA LYS A 88 -8.52 3.52 -0.08
C LYS A 88 -7.81 3.90 1.23
N PRO A 89 -8.11 5.09 1.77
CA PRO A 89 -7.61 5.48 3.08
C PRO A 89 -7.85 4.38 4.11
N SER A 90 -6.79 3.99 4.82
CA SER A 90 -6.86 2.93 5.83
C SER A 90 -7.47 3.48 7.11
N LYS A 91 -8.19 2.61 7.84
CA LYS A 91 -8.67 2.90 9.19
C LYS A 91 -7.52 2.95 10.20
N TYR A 92 -6.45 2.21 9.95
CA TYR A 92 -5.29 2.08 10.85
C TYR A 92 -3.98 2.26 10.07
N PRO A 93 -3.74 3.46 9.48
CA PRO A 93 -2.61 3.66 8.58
C PRO A 93 -1.25 3.61 9.29
N ASP A 94 -1.19 3.79 10.61
CA ASP A 94 0.06 3.86 11.36
C ASP A 94 0.93 2.62 11.21
N ASN A 95 0.32 1.43 11.33
CA ASN A 95 1.03 0.16 11.13
C ASN A 95 1.61 0.06 9.72
N LEU A 96 0.90 0.54 8.70
CA LEU A 96 1.37 0.52 7.32
C LEU A 96 2.54 1.51 7.12
N ILE A 97 2.48 2.68 7.76
CA ILE A 97 3.54 3.70 7.68
C ILE A 97 4.80 3.21 8.41
N GLN A 98 4.64 2.63 9.60
CA GLN A 98 5.74 2.03 10.36
C GLN A 98 6.43 0.91 9.57
N GLU A 99 5.66 0.02 8.96
CA GLU A 99 6.22 -1.05 8.13
C GLU A 99 6.97 -0.50 6.91
N LEU A 100 6.44 0.55 6.28
CA LEU A 100 7.07 1.21 5.13
C LEU A 100 8.45 1.81 5.50
N LEU A 101 8.58 2.40 6.69
CA LEU A 101 9.86 2.83 7.26
C LEU A 101 10.78 1.64 7.53
N ARG A 102 10.27 0.60 8.19
CA ARG A 102 11.03 -0.59 8.59
C ARG A 102 11.72 -1.26 7.40
N VAL A 103 11.06 -1.33 6.24
CA VAL A 103 11.62 -1.91 5.02
C VAL A 103 12.29 -0.88 4.08
N ASN A 104 12.49 0.35 4.56
CA ASN A 104 13.22 1.41 3.87
C ASN A 104 12.63 1.82 2.50
N ILE A 105 11.32 1.67 2.30
CA ILE A 105 10.68 2.02 1.01
C ILE A 105 10.78 3.52 0.72
N CYS A 106 10.65 4.38 1.74
CA CYS A 106 10.86 5.84 1.59
C CYS A 106 12.26 6.19 1.07
N LEU A 107 13.27 5.39 1.40
CA LEU A 107 14.65 5.58 0.96
C LEU A 107 14.87 4.99 -0.44
N LYS A 108 14.33 3.80 -0.71
CA LYS A 108 14.49 3.12 -2.01
C LYS A 108 13.70 3.81 -3.14
N PHE A 109 12.46 4.22 -2.85
CA PHE A 109 11.49 4.68 -3.85
C PHE A 109 10.67 5.89 -3.34
N PRO A 110 11.29 7.06 -3.15
CA PRO A 110 10.64 8.20 -2.51
C PRO A 110 9.38 8.69 -3.24
N GLU A 111 9.33 8.66 -4.57
CA GLU A 111 8.15 9.03 -5.37
C GLU A 111 6.99 8.06 -5.14
N ALA A 112 7.26 6.75 -5.23
CA ALA A 112 6.24 5.72 -5.04
C ALA A 112 5.74 5.72 -3.59
N ALA A 113 6.66 5.91 -2.62
CA ALA A 113 6.31 6.04 -1.21
C ALA A 113 5.35 7.22 -0.98
N LEU A 114 5.63 8.38 -1.59
CA LEU A 114 4.75 9.55 -1.49
C LEU A 114 3.36 9.26 -2.05
N ILE A 115 3.26 8.64 -3.22
CA ILE A 115 1.97 8.25 -3.82
C ILE A 115 1.22 7.29 -2.90
N TYR A 116 1.91 6.30 -2.34
CA TYR A 116 1.31 5.33 -1.42
C TYR A 116 0.78 6.00 -0.15
N LEU A 117 1.56 6.86 0.50
CA LEU A 117 1.14 7.60 1.69
C LEU A 117 -0.15 8.39 1.43
N ASN A 118 -0.25 9.07 0.28
CA ASN A 118 -1.47 9.79 -0.11
C ASN A 118 -2.67 8.88 -0.40
N CYS A 119 -2.44 7.60 -0.74
CA CYS A 119 -3.53 6.65 -0.92
C CYS A 119 -4.07 6.13 0.43
N ILE A 120 -3.22 6.00 1.44
CA ILE A 120 -3.57 5.33 2.71
C ILE A 120 -3.88 6.30 3.86
N VAL A 121 -3.35 7.53 3.81
CA VAL A 121 -3.63 8.55 4.82
C VAL A 121 -5.02 9.13 4.57
N GLY A 122 -5.92 8.87 5.51
CA GLY A 122 -7.26 9.46 5.54
C GLY A 122 -7.34 10.71 6.40
N GLU A 123 -8.56 11.14 6.67
CA GLU A 123 -8.81 12.28 7.55
C GLU A 123 -8.51 11.91 9.02
N ASN A 124 -7.56 12.63 9.62
CA ASN A 124 -7.31 12.74 11.06
C ASN A 124 -7.11 11.46 11.90
N PRO A 125 -5.97 10.77 11.75
CA PRO A 125 -5.46 9.91 12.81
C PRO A 125 -4.32 10.63 13.55
N PHE A 126 -4.58 11.31 14.67
CA PHE A 126 -3.53 12.00 15.44
C PHE A 126 -2.33 11.10 15.79
N TRP A 127 -2.56 9.79 15.89
CA TRP A 127 -1.54 8.79 16.18
C TRP A 127 -0.54 8.51 15.05
N ILE A 128 -0.76 8.95 13.80
CA ILE A 128 0.19 8.69 12.70
C ILE A 128 1.30 9.73 12.57
N ARG A 129 1.23 10.80 13.36
CA ARG A 129 2.06 12.00 13.16
C ARG A 129 3.55 11.69 13.15
N SER A 130 4.05 10.93 14.14
CA SER A 130 5.48 10.63 14.29
C SER A 130 6.02 9.87 13.08
N HIS A 131 5.42 8.73 12.75
CA HIS A 131 5.86 7.91 11.62
C HIS A 131 5.64 8.62 10.27
N LEU A 132 4.55 9.37 10.11
CA LEU A 132 4.32 10.13 8.88
C LEU A 132 5.37 11.23 8.70
N GLN A 133 5.70 11.97 9.77
CA GLN A 133 6.76 12.98 9.74
C GLN A 133 8.11 12.37 9.39
N GLU A 134 8.43 11.22 9.98
CA GLU A 134 9.66 10.50 9.68
C GLU A 134 9.74 10.07 8.20
N CYS A 135 8.65 9.51 7.66
CA CYS A 135 8.55 9.20 6.23
C CYS A 135 8.83 10.42 5.35
N LEU A 136 8.17 11.55 5.63
CA LEU A 136 8.35 12.78 4.85
C LEU A 136 9.78 13.32 4.95
N ASN A 137 10.41 13.23 6.12
CA ASN A 137 11.81 13.62 6.30
C ASN A 137 12.77 12.75 5.47
N VAL A 138 12.56 11.43 5.47
CA VAL A 138 13.34 10.50 4.65
C VAL A 138 13.15 10.80 3.16
N ILE A 139 11.90 10.99 2.72
CA ILE A 139 11.57 11.33 1.32
C ILE A 139 12.23 12.66 0.91
N GLN A 140 12.11 13.71 1.72
CA GLN A 140 12.75 15.01 1.48
C GLN A 140 14.27 14.90 1.38
N THR A 141 14.88 14.13 2.27
CA THR A 141 16.35 13.98 2.29
C THR A 141 16.84 13.20 1.07
N THR A 142 16.09 12.17 0.67
CA THR A 142 16.42 11.29 -0.46
C THR A 142 16.18 11.98 -1.80
N ASN A 143 15.03 12.65 -1.96
CA ASN A 143 14.72 13.43 -3.15
C ASN A 143 14.12 14.80 -2.75
N PRO A 144 14.96 15.83 -2.58
CA PRO A 144 14.51 17.16 -2.20
C PRO A 144 13.53 17.81 -3.18
N LYS A 145 13.51 17.40 -4.45
CA LYS A 145 12.59 17.95 -5.45
C LYS A 145 11.12 17.66 -5.12
N LEU A 146 10.85 16.59 -4.38
CA LEU A 146 9.49 16.23 -3.96
C LEU A 146 8.89 17.22 -2.95
N THR A 147 9.69 18.10 -2.34
CA THR A 147 9.17 19.18 -1.49
C THR A 147 8.29 20.19 -2.24
N PHE A 148 8.43 20.24 -3.58
CA PHE A 148 7.58 21.06 -4.45
C PHE A 148 6.34 20.30 -4.95
N ASP A 149 6.23 18.99 -4.68
CA ASP A 149 5.07 18.20 -5.05
C ASP A 149 3.86 18.55 -4.17
N GLU A 150 2.70 18.71 -4.79
CA GLU A 150 1.46 19.08 -4.10
C GLU A 150 1.08 18.05 -3.02
N ASN A 151 1.29 16.76 -3.29
CA ASN A 151 0.96 15.71 -2.35
C ASN A 151 1.89 15.72 -1.13
N PHE A 152 3.16 16.07 -1.33
CA PHE A 152 4.11 16.24 -0.23
C PHE A 152 3.72 17.42 0.66
N GLN A 153 3.34 18.55 0.04
CA GLN A 153 2.91 19.74 0.76
C GLN A 153 1.63 19.48 1.57
N ASN A 154 0.66 18.79 0.98
CA ASN A 154 -0.59 18.42 1.66
C ASN A 154 -0.34 17.54 2.89
N LEU A 155 0.49 16.50 2.78
CA LEU A 155 0.84 15.66 3.92
C LEU A 155 1.66 16.42 4.98
N SER A 156 2.55 17.32 4.56
CA SER A 156 3.32 18.16 5.48
C SER A 156 2.44 19.13 6.28
N ILE A 157 1.44 19.73 5.61
CA ILE A 157 0.43 20.58 6.27
C ILE A 157 -0.40 19.75 7.25
N LEU A 158 -0.79 18.53 6.88
CA LEU A 158 -1.50 17.62 7.77
C LEU A 158 -0.68 17.34 9.04
N VAL A 159 0.59 16.95 8.92
CA VAL A 159 1.47 16.70 10.08
C VAL A 159 1.53 17.91 11.01
N ARG A 160 1.65 19.13 10.47
CA ARG A 160 1.65 20.38 11.27
C ARG A 160 0.32 20.67 11.95
N LYS A 161 -0.81 20.29 11.34
CA LYS A 161 -2.13 20.46 11.96
C LYS A 161 -2.34 19.54 13.16
N LEU A 162 -1.69 18.37 13.16
CA LEU A 162 -1.77 17.42 14.27
C LEU A 162 -0.93 17.84 15.50
N ASP A 163 -0.21 18.97 15.44
CA ASP A 163 0.52 19.58 16.58
C ASP A 163 -0.35 20.48 17.49
N ASN A 164 -1.51 20.95 17.01
CA ASN A 164 -2.41 21.86 17.72
C ASN A 164 -3.69 21.15 18.19
#